data_AF-A0A415U0Z9-F1
#
_entry.id   AF-A0A415U0Z9-F1
#
_cell.length_a   1.000
_cell.length_b   1.000
_cell.length_c   1.000
_cell.angle_alpha   90.00
_cell.angle_beta   90.00
_cell.angle_gamma   90.00
#
_symmetry.space_group_name_H-M   'P 1'
#
loop_
_entity.id
_entity.type
_entity.pdbx_description
1 polymer ?
#
loop_
_entity_poly.entity_id
_entity_poly.type
_entity_poly.pdbx_seq_one_letter_code
_entity_poly.pdbx_strand_id
1 'polypeptide(L)'
;MSSNKILPEEIVNIIENEGFSCNGKISKQSGEYYVEIFQGTPLGEDWNETIWFDGSKESFIEAVRNRANIFDVDEEVEIWIPCRGENGCPSSIEALVEDAKWKEEQIEKLADALEGLNRSVSTEKKAILRIVVNYAGTQFFTKEEDGYFKQHESLETARDYIIHEYGADVEIETETNIRFTY
;
A
#
# COMPACT_ATOMS: atom_id res chain seq x y z
N MET A 1 3.21 15.68 -27.98
CA MET A 1 3.06 14.23 -27.75
C MET A 1 2.92 14.07 -26.25
N SER A 2 1.73 13.76 -25.74
CA SER A 2 1.58 13.44 -24.32
C SER A 2 2.35 12.15 -24.07
N SER A 3 3.32 12.16 -23.17
CA SER A 3 3.86 10.93 -22.63
C SER A 3 2.70 10.15 -22.02
N ASN A 4 2.39 8.97 -22.54
CA ASN A 4 1.40 8.08 -21.93
C ASN A 4 1.93 7.74 -20.54
N LYS A 5 1.27 8.24 -19.50
CA LYS A 5 1.53 7.81 -18.13
C LYS A 5 0.99 6.38 -17.99
N ILE A 6 1.78 5.51 -17.37
CA ILE A 6 1.45 4.12 -17.13
C ILE A 6 1.64 3.87 -15.63
N LEU A 7 0.75 3.09 -15.03
CA LEU A 7 0.93 2.58 -13.67
C LEU A 7 2.22 1.75 -13.59
N PRO A 8 2.94 1.78 -12.46
CA PRO A 8 4.07 0.89 -12.23
C PRO A 8 3.65 -0.59 -12.38
N GLU A 9 4.54 -1.41 -12.95
CA GLU A 9 4.26 -2.83 -13.24
C GLU A 9 3.90 -3.60 -11.98
N GLU A 10 4.53 -3.28 -10.84
CA GLU A 10 4.22 -3.91 -9.56
C GLU A 10 2.80 -3.62 -9.06
N ILE A 11 2.24 -2.45 -9.38
CA ILE A 11 0.85 -2.10 -9.06
C ILE A 11 -0.10 -2.89 -9.95
N VAL A 12 0.19 -2.96 -11.25
CA VAL A 12 -0.62 -3.73 -12.21
C VAL A 12 -0.65 -5.21 -11.82
N ASN A 13 0.50 -5.78 -11.44
CA ASN A 13 0.58 -7.17 -11.00
C ASN A 13 -0.25 -7.44 -9.74
N ILE A 14 -0.30 -6.52 -8.78
CA ILE A 14 -1.17 -6.67 -7.59
C ILE A 14 -2.64 -6.66 -8.00
N ILE A 15 -3.04 -5.71 -8.84
CA ILE A 15 -4.42 -5.62 -9.34
C ILE A 15 -4.83 -6.93 -10.01
N GLU A 16 -3.97 -7.49 -10.87
CA GLU A 16 -4.22 -8.75 -11.55
C GLU A 16 -4.23 -9.97 -10.62
N ASN A 17 -3.38 -10.01 -9.60
CA ASN A 17 -3.36 -11.09 -8.62
C ASN A 17 -4.62 -11.13 -7.75
N GLU A 18 -5.23 -9.98 -7.47
CA GLU A 18 -6.52 -9.88 -6.77
C GLU A 18 -7.73 -10.10 -7.71
N GLY A 19 -7.47 -10.47 -8.96
CA GLY A 19 -8.49 -10.92 -9.91
C GLY A 19 -9.11 -9.81 -10.76
N PHE A 20 -8.61 -8.58 -10.68
CA PHE A 20 -9.02 -7.48 -11.55
C PHE A 20 -8.18 -7.45 -12.83
N SER A 21 -8.76 -7.03 -13.95
CA SER A 21 -8.02 -6.69 -15.17
C SER A 21 -7.67 -5.20 -15.16
N CYS A 22 -6.42 -4.88 -15.51
CA CYS A 22 -5.94 -3.51 -15.66
C CYS A 22 -4.92 -3.42 -16.80
N ASN A 23 -5.14 -2.51 -17.75
CA ASN A 23 -4.19 -2.31 -18.85
C ASN A 23 -3.04 -1.33 -18.50
N GLY A 24 -3.01 -0.85 -17.25
CA GLY A 24 -2.01 0.07 -16.71
C GLY A 24 -2.06 1.49 -17.27
N LYS A 25 -2.93 1.81 -18.24
CA LYS A 25 -2.95 3.15 -18.86
C LYS A 25 -3.57 4.17 -17.92
N ILE A 26 -2.84 5.24 -17.65
CA ILE A 26 -3.34 6.37 -16.89
C ILE A 26 -3.94 7.38 -17.86
N SER A 27 -5.26 7.55 -17.76
CA SER A 27 -6.03 8.51 -18.52
C SER A 27 -6.10 9.85 -17.78
N LYS A 28 -6.49 10.91 -18.49
CA LYS A 28 -6.67 12.25 -17.91
C LYS A 28 -7.98 12.86 -18.39
N GLN A 29 -8.80 13.34 -17.46
CA GLN A 29 -10.05 14.05 -17.77
C GLN A 29 -10.22 15.19 -16.77
N SER A 30 -10.65 16.36 -17.27
CA SER A 30 -10.93 17.55 -16.45
C SER A 30 -9.80 18.03 -15.51
N GLY A 31 -8.55 17.63 -15.78
CA GLY A 31 -7.39 18.00 -14.96
C GLY A 31 -6.88 16.89 -14.04
N GLU A 32 -7.67 15.84 -13.83
CA GLU A 32 -7.40 14.73 -12.92
C GLU A 32 -7.01 13.47 -13.70
N TYR A 33 -6.23 12.59 -13.06
CA TYR A 33 -5.82 11.32 -13.63
C TYR A 33 -6.73 10.20 -13.13
N TYR A 34 -6.94 9.18 -13.96
CA TYR A 34 -7.69 7.99 -13.55
C TYR A 34 -7.19 6.73 -14.25
N VAL A 35 -7.53 5.60 -13.64
CA VAL A 35 -7.35 4.25 -14.17
C VAL A 35 -8.66 3.50 -14.00
N GLU A 36 -9.02 2.72 -15.00
CA GLU A 36 -10.16 1.82 -14.95
C GLU A 36 -9.66 0.40 -14.65
N ILE A 37 -10.29 -0.26 -13.68
CA ILE A 37 -10.08 -1.67 -13.34
C ILE A 37 -11.39 -2.42 -13.52
N PHE A 38 -11.30 -3.70 -13.88
CA PHE A 38 -12.46 -4.51 -14.25
C PHE A 38 -12.43 -5.85 -13.54
N GLN A 39 -13.57 -6.35 -13.07
CA GLN A 39 -13.67 -7.71 -12.54
C GLN A 39 -15.06 -8.27 -12.81
N GLY A 40 -15.14 -9.54 -13.22
CA GLY A 40 -16.42 -10.22 -13.33
C GLY A 40 -16.91 -10.64 -11.94
N THR A 41 -18.16 -10.32 -11.60
CA THR A 41 -18.74 -10.75 -10.32
C THR A 41 -19.25 -12.19 -10.39
N PRO A 42 -19.42 -12.88 -9.25
CA PRO A 42 -19.95 -14.24 -9.22
C PRO A 42 -21.34 -14.38 -9.85
N LEU A 43 -22.14 -13.31 -9.82
CA LEU A 43 -23.46 -13.28 -10.42
C LEU A 43 -23.48 -12.77 -11.87
N GLY A 44 -22.31 -12.55 -12.46
CA GLY A 44 -22.13 -12.29 -13.89
C GLY A 44 -22.23 -10.81 -14.27
N GLU A 45 -22.10 -9.88 -13.33
CA GLU A 45 -21.93 -8.47 -13.65
C GLU A 45 -20.50 -8.20 -14.15
N ASP A 46 -20.39 -7.39 -15.19
CA ASP A 46 -19.13 -6.81 -15.64
C ASP A 46 -18.84 -5.55 -14.81
N TRP A 47 -18.25 -5.72 -13.63
CA TRP A 47 -17.97 -4.61 -12.71
C TRP A 47 -16.75 -3.80 -13.17
N ASN A 48 -16.94 -2.49 -13.31
CA ASN A 48 -15.90 -1.52 -13.64
C ASN A 48 -15.78 -0.50 -12.51
N GLU A 49 -14.56 -0.25 -12.06
CA GLU A 49 -14.24 0.83 -11.13
C GLU A 49 -13.30 1.84 -11.79
N THR A 50 -13.64 3.13 -11.64
CA THR A 50 -12.81 4.24 -12.09
C THR A 50 -12.12 4.88 -10.89
N ILE A 51 -10.82 4.69 -10.77
CA ILE A 51 -10.01 5.18 -9.65
C ILE A 51 -9.38 6.51 -10.04
N TRP A 52 -9.78 7.59 -9.38
CA TRP A 52 -9.28 8.96 -9.60
C TRP A 52 -8.17 9.31 -8.62
N PHE A 53 -7.09 9.93 -9.13
CA PHE A 53 -5.89 10.24 -8.36
C PHE A 53 -5.05 11.36 -9.00
N ASP A 54 -3.98 11.79 -8.33
CA ASP A 54 -3.14 12.91 -8.79
C ASP A 54 -2.08 12.52 -9.84
N GLY A 55 -2.01 11.23 -10.18
CA GLY A 55 -1.05 10.68 -11.13
C GLY A 55 0.26 10.21 -10.53
N SER A 56 0.41 10.18 -9.20
CA SER A 56 1.48 9.50 -8.45
C SER A 56 1.06 8.08 -8.02
N LYS A 57 2.04 7.26 -7.60
CA LYS A 57 1.80 5.89 -7.15
C LYS A 57 1.10 5.88 -5.78
N GLU A 58 1.54 6.76 -4.89
CA GLU A 58 1.07 6.86 -3.52
C GLU A 58 -0.39 7.30 -3.49
N SER A 59 -0.77 8.30 -4.30
CA SER A 59 -2.15 8.75 -4.40
C SER A 59 -3.07 7.72 -5.06
N PHE A 60 -2.55 6.85 -5.95
CA PHE A 60 -3.34 5.75 -6.49
C PHE A 60 -3.69 4.73 -5.40
N ILE A 61 -2.71 4.34 -4.58
CA ILE A 61 -2.93 3.42 -3.44
C ILE A 61 -3.96 4.02 -2.47
N GLU A 62 -3.78 5.31 -2.13
CA GLU A 62 -4.73 6.04 -1.27
C GLU A 62 -6.14 6.12 -1.90
N ALA A 63 -6.24 6.36 -3.20
CA ALA A 63 -7.51 6.43 -3.91
C ALA A 63 -8.26 5.10 -3.88
N VAL A 64 -7.57 3.96 -4.02
CA VAL A 64 -8.21 2.63 -3.89
C VAL A 64 -8.71 2.40 -2.47
N ARG A 65 -7.92 2.73 -1.44
CA ARG A 65 -8.36 2.64 -0.04
C ARG A 65 -9.57 3.55 0.23
N ASN A 66 -9.53 4.78 -0.25
CA ASN A 66 -10.65 5.71 -0.10
C ASN A 66 -11.91 5.17 -0.78
N ARG A 67 -11.78 4.59 -1.98
CA ARG A 67 -12.90 3.95 -2.69
C ARG A 67 -13.50 2.79 -1.89
N ALA A 68 -12.68 1.97 -1.24
CA ALA A 68 -13.14 0.90 -0.36
C ALA A 68 -13.88 1.46 0.88
N ASN A 69 -13.30 2.45 1.55
CA ASN A 69 -13.87 3.04 2.77
C ASN A 69 -15.24 3.71 2.57
N ILE A 70 -15.51 4.21 1.36
CA ILE A 70 -16.79 4.85 1.01
C ILE A 70 -17.73 3.90 0.25
N PHE A 71 -17.35 2.63 0.05
CA PHE A 71 -18.23 1.67 -0.60
C PHE A 71 -19.46 1.45 0.29
N ASP A 72 -20.64 1.66 -0.27
CA ASP A 72 -21.91 1.48 0.44
C ASP A 72 -22.72 0.41 -0.30
N VAL A 73 -22.99 -0.69 0.40
CA VAL A 73 -23.74 -1.84 -0.14
C VAL A 73 -25.16 -1.43 -0.52
N ASP A 74 -25.81 -0.56 0.25
CA ASP A 74 -27.18 -0.14 -0.03
C ASP A 74 -27.22 0.77 -1.26
N GLU A 75 -26.29 1.73 -1.40
CA GLU A 75 -26.20 2.57 -2.60
C GLU A 75 -25.91 1.74 -3.86
N GLU A 76 -24.99 0.78 -3.78
CA GLU A 76 -24.67 -0.12 -4.88
C GLU A 76 -25.89 -0.94 -5.30
N VAL A 77 -26.64 -1.49 -4.34
CA VAL A 77 -27.86 -2.26 -4.61
C VAL A 77 -28.95 -1.39 -5.23
N GLU A 78 -29.14 -0.16 -4.74
CA GLU A 78 -30.17 0.77 -5.22
C GLU A 78 -30.05 1.07 -6.72
N ILE A 79 -28.82 1.15 -7.25
CA ILE A 79 -28.56 1.39 -8.68
C ILE A 79 -29.16 0.27 -9.55
N TRP A 80 -29.15 -0.97 -9.07
CA TRP A 80 -29.59 -2.15 -9.81
C TRP A 80 -31.06 -2.53 -9.59
N ILE A 81 -31.72 -2.03 -8.53
CA ILE A 81 -33.14 -2.29 -8.27
C ILE A 81 -34.05 -2.05 -9.50
N PRO A 82 -33.89 -0.96 -10.29
CA PRO A 82 -34.77 -0.69 -11.43
C PRO A 82 -34.65 -1.68 -12.60
N CYS A 83 -33.53 -2.37 -12.75
CA CYS A 83 -33.24 -3.25 -13.90
C CYS A 83 -33.07 -4.74 -13.51
N ARG A 84 -33.50 -5.11 -12.30
CA ARG A 84 -33.45 -6.50 -11.81
C ARG A 84 -34.10 -7.49 -12.78
N GLY A 85 -33.40 -8.59 -13.04
CA GLY A 85 -33.86 -9.67 -13.92
C GLY A 85 -33.72 -9.36 -15.41
N GLU A 86 -33.15 -8.20 -15.77
CA GLU A 86 -32.84 -7.82 -17.15
C GLU A 86 -31.33 -7.87 -17.40
N ASN A 87 -30.94 -8.21 -18.63
CA ASN A 87 -29.54 -8.13 -19.10
C ASN A 87 -28.49 -8.83 -18.20
N GLY A 88 -28.87 -9.91 -17.51
CA GLY A 88 -27.99 -10.63 -16.60
C GLY A 88 -27.98 -10.11 -15.16
N CYS A 89 -28.66 -8.99 -14.87
CA CYS A 89 -28.81 -8.47 -13.53
C CYS A 89 -29.65 -9.43 -12.66
N PRO A 90 -29.24 -9.75 -11.41
CA PRO A 90 -30.01 -10.59 -10.51
C PRO A 90 -31.45 -10.09 -10.31
N SER A 91 -32.41 -11.02 -10.29
CA SER A 91 -33.83 -10.68 -10.13
C SER A 91 -34.24 -10.48 -8.66
N SER A 92 -33.54 -11.11 -7.72
CA SER A 92 -33.80 -10.98 -6.29
C SER A 92 -32.94 -9.89 -5.65
N ILE A 93 -33.52 -9.19 -4.66
CA ILE A 93 -32.79 -8.19 -3.87
C ILE A 93 -31.65 -8.85 -3.09
N GLU A 94 -31.88 -10.03 -2.53
CA GLU A 94 -30.88 -10.79 -1.78
C GLU A 94 -29.63 -11.04 -2.62
N ALA A 95 -29.79 -11.44 -3.88
CA ALA A 95 -28.66 -11.68 -4.78
C ALA A 95 -27.91 -10.38 -5.13
N LEU A 96 -28.60 -9.24 -5.30
CA LEU A 96 -27.94 -7.94 -5.45
C LEU A 96 -27.10 -7.58 -4.22
N VAL A 97 -27.64 -7.80 -3.02
CA VAL A 97 -26.95 -7.50 -1.76
C VAL A 97 -25.73 -8.41 -1.59
N GLU A 98 -25.85 -9.69 -1.93
CA GLU A 98 -24.72 -10.63 -1.90
C GLU A 98 -23.62 -10.22 -2.88
N ASP A 99 -23.97 -9.80 -4.10
CA ASP A 99 -22.99 -9.34 -5.09
C ASP A 99 -22.29 -8.05 -4.65
N ALA A 100 -23.06 -7.08 -4.12
CA ALA A 100 -22.52 -5.83 -3.61
C ALA A 100 -21.56 -6.04 -2.42
N LYS A 101 -21.90 -6.92 -1.48
CA LYS A 101 -20.98 -7.32 -0.39
C LYS A 101 -19.72 -8.00 -0.91
N TRP A 102 -19.85 -8.84 -1.93
CA TRP A 102 -18.69 -9.47 -2.54
C TRP A 102 -17.76 -8.43 -3.18
N LYS A 103 -18.31 -7.39 -3.85
CA LYS A 103 -17.54 -6.26 -4.40
C LYS A 103 -16.82 -5.46 -3.30
N GLU A 104 -17.52 -5.15 -2.21
CA GLU A 104 -16.94 -4.51 -1.02
C GLU A 104 -15.71 -5.31 -0.53
N GLU A 105 -15.86 -6.62 -0.34
CA GLU A 105 -14.74 -7.49 0.06
C GLU A 105 -13.58 -7.50 -0.95
N GLN A 106 -13.86 -7.40 -2.26
CA GLN A 106 -12.79 -7.41 -3.27
C GLN A 106 -12.02 -6.09 -3.30
N ILE A 107 -12.72 -4.95 -3.21
CA ILE A 107 -12.04 -3.64 -3.19
C ILE A 107 -11.25 -3.46 -1.89
N GLU A 108 -11.74 -4.01 -0.76
CA GLU A 108 -10.98 -4.06 0.50
C GLU A 108 -9.70 -4.90 0.38
N LYS A 109 -9.79 -6.12 -0.19
CA LYS A 109 -8.62 -6.98 -0.43
C LYS A 109 -7.59 -6.31 -1.34
N LEU A 110 -8.05 -5.66 -2.41
CA LEU A 110 -7.17 -4.92 -3.31
C LEU A 110 -6.47 -3.77 -2.57
N ALA A 111 -7.21 -3.01 -1.76
CA ALA A 111 -6.63 -1.93 -0.96
C ALA A 111 -5.59 -2.46 0.04
N ASP A 112 -5.89 -3.55 0.75
CA ASP A 112 -4.97 -4.21 1.68
C ASP A 112 -3.69 -4.69 0.99
N ALA A 113 -3.80 -5.30 -0.19
CA ALA A 113 -2.66 -5.79 -0.96
C ALA A 113 -1.78 -4.62 -1.45
N LEU A 114 -2.38 -3.54 -1.94
CA LEU A 114 -1.68 -2.34 -2.39
C LEU A 114 -0.98 -1.61 -1.23
N GLU A 115 -1.60 -1.52 -0.05
CA GLU A 115 -0.93 -0.99 1.13
C GLU A 115 0.16 -1.91 1.66
N GLY A 116 -0.01 -3.23 1.52
CA GLY A 116 1.02 -4.23 1.75
C GLY A 116 2.26 -4.02 0.87
N LEU A 117 2.09 -3.47 -0.34
CA LEU A 117 3.23 -3.03 -1.15
C LEU A 117 4.03 -1.94 -0.43
N ASN A 118 3.39 -0.95 0.19
CA ASN A 118 4.12 0.07 0.95
C ASN A 118 4.79 -0.50 2.21
N ARG A 119 4.27 -1.59 2.78
CA ARG A 119 4.90 -2.31 3.92
C ARG A 119 6.08 -3.19 3.51
N SER A 120 6.10 -3.67 2.26
CA SER A 120 7.20 -4.46 1.69
C SER A 120 8.23 -3.62 0.94
N VAL A 121 7.83 -2.45 0.43
CA VAL A 121 8.69 -1.42 -0.20
C VAL A 121 9.20 -0.41 0.83
N SER A 122 8.60 -0.31 2.02
CA SER A 122 9.42 -0.07 3.21
C SER A 122 10.31 -1.30 3.33
N THR A 123 11.44 -1.29 2.62
CA THR A 123 12.64 -2.04 3.01
C THR A 123 12.61 -2.08 4.52
N GLU A 124 12.54 -3.27 5.14
CA GLU A 124 12.62 -3.44 6.59
C GLU A 124 13.57 -2.36 7.10
N LYS A 125 13.03 -1.29 7.69
CA LYS A 125 13.87 -0.17 8.10
C LYS A 125 14.65 -0.76 9.25
N LYS A 126 15.86 -1.24 9.01
CA LYS A 126 16.72 -1.79 10.05
C LYS A 126 17.56 -0.65 10.58
N ALA A 127 17.44 -0.40 11.87
CA ALA A 127 18.38 0.47 12.55
C ALA A 127 19.67 -0.33 12.77
N ILE A 128 20.82 0.24 12.38
CA ILE A 128 22.12 -0.37 12.67
C ILE A 128 22.69 0.30 13.91
N LEU A 129 22.88 -0.49 14.98
CA LEU A 129 23.57 -0.09 16.20
C LEU A 129 24.96 -0.72 16.24
N ARG A 130 26.00 0.11 16.10
CA ARG A 130 27.38 -0.33 16.25
C ARG A 130 27.88 -0.10 17.67
N ILE A 131 28.42 -1.15 18.27
CA ILE A 131 29.04 -1.14 19.60
C ILE A 131 30.54 -1.36 19.43
N VAL A 132 31.35 -0.39 19.85
CA VAL A 132 32.81 -0.49 19.83
C VAL A 132 33.30 -0.68 21.25
N VAL A 133 34.05 -1.75 21.50
CA VAL A 133 34.66 -2.04 22.80
C VAL A 133 36.19 -1.99 22.68
N ASN A 134 36.83 -1.14 23.48
CA ASN A 134 38.27 -1.00 23.54
C ASN A 134 38.73 -0.66 24.97
N TYR A 135 40.03 -0.38 25.17
CA TYR A 135 40.58 -0.04 26.50
C TYR A 135 40.04 1.27 27.09
N ALA A 136 39.49 2.17 26.28
CA ALA A 136 38.87 3.42 26.74
C ALA A 136 37.39 3.22 27.16
N GLY A 137 36.81 2.05 26.89
CA GLY A 137 35.43 1.70 27.26
C GLY A 137 34.58 1.26 26.08
N THR A 138 33.26 1.43 26.23
CA THR A 138 32.25 1.09 25.22
C THR A 138 31.72 2.35 24.57
N GLN A 139 31.65 2.36 23.24
CA GLN A 139 31.10 3.47 22.45
C GLN A 139 29.95 2.97 21.59
N PHE A 140 28.90 3.78 21.46
CA PHE A 140 27.66 3.43 20.76
C PHE A 140 27.48 4.34 19.54
N PHE A 141 27.10 3.76 18.40
CA PHE A 141 26.87 4.52 17.18
C PHE A 141 25.64 4.03 16.43
N THR A 142 24.86 4.94 15.85
CA THR A 142 23.76 4.62 14.95
C THR A 142 24.12 5.02 13.52
N LYS A 143 23.75 4.20 12.54
CA LYS A 143 23.91 4.56 11.12
C LYS A 143 22.79 5.50 10.68
N GLU A 144 23.14 6.63 10.08
CA GLU A 144 22.20 7.60 9.52
C GLU A 144 21.90 7.30 8.03
N GLU A 145 20.86 7.93 7.48
CA GLU A 145 20.43 7.70 6.09
C GLU A 145 21.50 8.07 5.06
N ASP A 146 22.40 9.00 5.39
CA ASP A 146 23.54 9.40 4.57
C ASP A 146 24.71 8.40 4.61
N GLY A 147 24.58 7.34 5.42
CA GLY A 147 25.55 6.26 5.57
C GLY A 147 26.63 6.50 6.65
N TYR A 148 26.65 7.66 7.30
CA TYR A 148 27.59 7.96 8.37
C TYR A 148 27.11 7.42 9.73
N PHE A 149 28.04 7.31 10.68
CA PHE A 149 27.75 6.85 12.03
C PHE A 149 27.75 8.03 13.00
N LYS A 150 26.63 8.24 13.67
CA LYS A 150 26.47 9.19 14.76
C LYS A 150 26.81 8.54 16.08
N GLN A 151 27.71 9.13 16.85
CA GLN A 151 28.08 8.64 18.18
C GLN A 151 27.06 9.11 19.23
N HIS A 152 26.77 8.21 20.17
CA HIS A 152 25.90 8.47 21.32
C HIS A 152 26.69 8.33 22.63
N GLU A 153 26.26 9.08 23.64
CA GLU A 153 26.91 9.07 24.97
C GLU A 153 26.67 7.76 25.73
N SER A 154 25.55 7.08 25.44
CA SER A 154 25.13 5.84 26.11
C SER A 154 24.29 4.93 25.19
N LEU A 155 23.97 3.73 25.67
CA LEU A 155 23.06 2.83 24.97
C LEU A 155 21.62 3.37 24.97
N GLU A 156 21.20 4.04 26.04
CA GLU A 156 19.88 4.64 26.18
C GLU A 156 19.69 5.77 25.17
N THR A 157 20.68 6.66 25.03
CA THR A 157 20.62 7.76 24.05
C THR A 157 20.60 7.23 22.60
N ALA A 158 21.33 6.15 22.31
CA ALA A 158 21.25 5.48 21.01
C ALA A 158 19.86 4.85 20.78
N ARG A 159 19.28 4.21 21.80
CA ARG A 159 17.93 3.63 21.74
C ARG A 159 16.87 4.70 21.49
N ASP A 160 16.90 5.79 22.25
CA ASP A 160 15.91 6.87 22.13
C ASP A 160 15.98 7.52 20.74
N TYR A 161 17.19 7.66 20.19
CA TYR A 161 17.38 8.10 18.80
C TYR A 161 16.76 7.12 17.81
N ILE A 162 17.00 5.82 17.94
CA ILE A 162 16.43 4.79 17.05
C ILE A 162 14.90 4.82 17.09
N ILE A 163 14.30 4.92 18.29
CA ILE A 163 12.85 4.98 18.45
C ILE A 163 12.29 6.26 17.79
N HIS A 164 13.00 7.39 17.93
CA HIS A 164 12.57 8.65 17.35
C HIS A 164 12.59 8.61 15.81
N GLU A 165 13.66 8.08 15.21
CA GLU A 165 13.88 8.10 13.76
C GLU A 165 13.16 6.96 13.01
N TYR A 166 13.08 5.78 13.63
CA TYR A 166 12.63 4.56 12.95
C TYR A 166 11.35 3.95 13.57
N GLY A 167 10.92 4.42 14.74
CA GLY A 167 9.76 3.89 15.46
C GLY A 167 10.14 2.83 16.50
N ALA A 168 9.22 2.56 17.43
CA ALA A 168 9.46 1.66 18.57
C ALA A 168 9.59 0.18 18.18
N ASP A 169 8.95 -0.23 17.08
CA ASP A 169 8.89 -1.62 16.61
C ASP A 169 9.94 -1.95 15.54
N VAL A 170 10.93 -1.05 15.37
CA VAL A 170 12.01 -1.22 14.39
C VAL A 170 12.91 -2.42 14.72
N GLU A 171 13.28 -3.20 13.71
CA GLU A 171 14.33 -4.21 13.86
C GLU A 171 15.70 -3.53 14.03
N ILE A 172 16.47 -3.95 15.04
CA ILE A 172 17.81 -3.42 15.31
C ILE A 172 18.85 -4.48 14.96
N GLU A 173 19.68 -4.19 13.96
CA GLU A 173 20.87 -4.96 13.63
C GLU A 173 22.05 -4.44 14.44
N THR A 174 22.73 -5.32 15.19
CA THR A 174 23.86 -4.94 16.04
C THR A 174 25.20 -5.34 15.45
N GLU A 175 26.08 -4.37 15.22
CA GLU A 175 27.48 -4.61 14.82
C GLU A 175 28.42 -4.45 16.02
N THR A 176 29.14 -5.51 16.41
CA THR A 176 30.11 -5.42 17.53
C THR A 176 31.54 -5.40 17.01
N ASN A 177 32.31 -4.39 17.39
CA ASN A 177 33.72 -4.23 17.05
C ASN A 177 34.59 -4.20 18.32
N ILE A 178 35.42 -5.22 18.51
CA ILE A 178 36.38 -5.29 19.61
C ILE A 178 37.75 -4.87 19.10
N ARG A 179 38.34 -3.82 19.68
CA ARG A 179 39.66 -3.30 19.30
C ARG A 179 40.64 -3.41 20.46
N PHE A 180 41.75 -4.11 20.21
CA PHE A 180 42.83 -4.34 21.18
C PHE A 180 44.06 -3.44 20.95
N THR A 181 43.99 -2.50 20.00
CA THR A 181 45.07 -1.58 19.67
C THR A 181 44.64 -0.14 19.98
N TYR A 182 45.56 0.64 20.55
CA TYR A 182 45.40 2.09 20.75
C TYR A 182 45.22 2.82 19.43
#